data_AF-E1QXB4-F1
#
_entry.id   AF-E1QXB4-F1
#
_cell.length_a   1.000
_cell.length_b   1.000
_cell.length_c   1.000
_cell.angle_alpha   90.00
_cell.angle_beta   90.00
_cell.angle_gamma   90.00
#
_symmetry.space_group_name_H-M   'P 1'
#
loop_
_entity.id
_entity.type
_entity.pdbx_description
1 polymer ?
#
loop_
_entity_poly.entity_id
_entity_poly.type
_entity_poly.pdbx_seq_one_letter_code
_entity_poly.pdbx_strand_id
1 'polypeptide(L)' 'MQASDLRKTMLLGKKSDRVIFAVTPELKHALSVLAESRCISVSALITSLVVDEVEANAELFECRDGLQITS' A
#
# COMPACT_ATOMS: atom_id res chain seq x y z
N MET A 1 5.31 19.30 1.39
CA MET A 1 5.95 18.13 0.75
C MET A 1 4.96 17.62 -0.29
N GLN A 2 5.31 17.63 -1.58
CA GLN A 2 4.33 17.29 -2.63
C GLN A 2 3.98 15.80 -2.54
N ALA A 3 2.69 15.43 -2.65
CA ALA A 3 2.19 14.05 -2.55
C ALA A 3 2.99 13.02 -3.37
N SER A 4 3.60 13.47 -4.48
CA SER A 4 4.50 12.69 -5.32
C SER A 4 5.74 12.10 -4.62
N ASP A 5 6.25 12.73 -3.56
CA ASP A 5 7.48 12.29 -2.88
C ASP A 5 7.22 11.16 -1.87
N LEU A 6 6.06 11.18 -1.21
CA LEU A 6 5.67 10.12 -0.27
C LEU A 6 5.41 8.81 -1.03
N ARG A 7 4.66 8.89 -2.12
CA ARG A 7 4.36 7.75 -3.00
C ARG A 7 5.63 7.11 -3.58
N LYS A 8 6.61 7.93 -3.97
CA LYS A 8 7.92 7.45 -4.43
C LYS A 8 8.68 6.75 -3.31
N THR A 9 8.71 7.31 -2.11
CA THR A 9 9.42 6.72 -0.97
C THR A 9 8.84 5.37 -0.58
N MET A 10 7.52 5.22 -0.56
CA MET A 10 6.85 3.95 -0.24
C MET A 10 7.05 2.86 -1.30
N LEU A 11 7.19 3.24 -2.58
CA LEU A 11 7.35 2.28 -3.69
C LEU A 11 8.80 1.96 -4.04
N LEU A 12 9.74 2.91 -3.86
CA LEU A 12 11.18 2.75 -4.14
C LEU A 12 12.01 2.36 -2.91
N GLY A 13 11.44 2.36 -1.70
CA GLY A 13 12.11 1.93 -0.48
C GLY A 13 12.57 0.47 -0.53
N LYS A 14 13.64 0.14 0.21
CA LYS A 14 14.12 -1.24 0.37
C LYS A 14 13.01 -2.11 0.95
N LYS A 15 12.47 -3.04 0.15
CA LYS A 15 11.46 -4.04 0.56
C LYS A 15 12.10 -5.11 1.46
N SER A 16 12.38 -4.74 2.71
CA SER A 16 12.95 -5.65 3.71
C SER A 16 11.87 -6.32 4.57
N ASP A 17 10.71 -5.67 4.71
CA ASP A 17 9.59 -6.16 5.53
C ASP A 17 8.54 -6.91 4.70
N ARG A 18 8.06 -8.05 5.24
CA ARG A 18 7.05 -8.90 4.61
C ARG A 18 5.73 -8.79 5.36
N VAL A 19 4.68 -8.36 4.68
CA VAL A 19 3.32 -8.36 5.23
C VAL A 19 2.61 -9.66 4.87
N ILE A 20 2.18 -10.43 5.88
CA ILE A 20 1.41 -11.67 5.68
C ILE A 20 -0.07 -11.34 5.85
N PHE A 21 -0.85 -11.53 4.79
CA PHE A 21 -2.30 -11.33 4.79
C PHE A 21 -3.04 -12.66 4.88
N ALA A 22 -3.79 -12.86 5.97
CA ALA A 22 -4.82 -13.90 6.04
C ALA A 22 -6.11 -13.34 5.45
N VAL A 23 -6.62 -13.98 4.40
CA VAL A 23 -7.86 -13.60 3.73
C VAL A 23 -8.75 -14.83 3.57
N THR A 24 -10.05 -14.60 3.53
CA THR A 24 -10.99 -15.65 3.16
C THR A 24 -10.79 -16.05 1.69
N PRO A 25 -11.11 -17.30 1.31
CA PRO A 25 -10.98 -17.76 -0.07
C PRO A 25 -11.83 -16.94 -1.04
N GLU A 26 -13.00 -16.48 -0.61
CA GLU A 26 -13.89 -15.60 -1.39
C GLU A 26 -13.20 -14.26 -1.72
N LEU A 27 -12.57 -13.63 -0.72
CA LEU A 27 -11.86 -12.37 -0.91
C LEU A 27 -10.64 -12.56 -1.81
N LYS A 28 -9.89 -13.67 -1.66
CA LYS A 28 -8.78 -14.00 -2.56
C LYS A 28 -9.24 -14.09 -4.01
N HIS A 29 -10.37 -14.74 -4.26
CA HIS A 29 -10.89 -14.89 -5.62
C HIS A 29 -11.33 -13.53 -6.21
N ALA A 30 -12.04 -12.72 -5.43
CA ALA A 30 -12.44 -11.38 -5.84
C ALA A 30 -11.23 -10.50 -6.18
N LEU A 31 -10.18 -10.54 -5.34
CA LEU A 31 -8.94 -9.81 -5.58
C LEU A 31 -8.21 -10.29 -6.84
N SER A 32 -8.17 -11.61 -7.10
CA SER A 32 -7.60 -12.16 -8.34
C SER A 32 -8.34 -11.66 -9.57
N VAL A 33 -9.67 -11.72 -9.60
CA VAL A 33 -10.48 -11.23 -10.73
C VAL A 33 -10.28 -9.73 -10.96
N LEU A 34 -10.24 -8.94 -9.88
CA LEU A 34 -10.01 -7.50 -9.97
C LEU A 34 -8.60 -7.17 -10.50
N ALA A 35 -7.60 -7.95 -10.09
CA ALA A 35 -6.22 -7.81 -10.54
C ALA A 35 -6.07 -8.16 -12.02
N GLU A 36 -6.70 -9.26 -12.46
CA GLU A 36 -6.75 -9.68 -13.87
C GLU A 36 -7.46 -8.62 -14.74
N SER A 37 -8.59 -8.09 -14.27
CA SER A 37 -9.31 -7.02 -14.99
C SER A 37 -8.47 -5.75 -15.18
N ARG A 38 -7.48 -5.50 -14.33
CA ARG A 38 -6.58 -4.35 -14.42
C ARG A 38 -5.20 -4.69 -14.99
N CYS A 39 -4.99 -5.93 -15.45
CA CYS A 39 -3.71 -6.44 -15.96
C CYS A 39 -2.52 -6.22 -15.00
N ILE A 40 -2.76 -6.34 -13.70
CA ILE A 40 -1.72 -6.19 -12.67
C ILE A 40 -1.73 -7.37 -11.71
N SER A 41 -0.64 -7.56 -10.98
CA SER A 41 -0.58 -8.57 -9.93
C SER A 41 -1.46 -8.19 -8.73
N VAL A 42 -2.00 -9.18 -8.02
CA VAL A 42 -2.76 -8.96 -6.77
C VAL A 42 -1.94 -8.15 -5.75
N SER A 43 -0.64 -8.39 -5.66
CA SER A 43 0.25 -7.61 -4.80
C SER A 43 0.36 -6.14 -5.22
N ALA A 44 0.39 -5.84 -6.52
CA ALA A 44 0.42 -4.48 -7.03
C ALA A 44 -0.92 -3.76 -6.81
N LEU A 45 -2.04 -4.47 -6.99
CA LEU A 45 -3.37 -3.97 -6.69
C LEU A 45 -3.50 -3.59 -5.21
N ILE A 46 -3.15 -4.51 -4.30
CA ILE A 46 -3.20 -4.26 -2.86
C ILE A 46 -2.28 -3.09 -2.48
N THR A 47 -1.07 -3.05 -3.04
CA THR A 47 -0.12 -1.96 -2.76
C THR A 47 -0.70 -0.61 -3.20
N SER A 48 -1.32 -0.53 -4.38
CA SER A 48 -1.94 0.74 -4.83
C SER A 48 -3.09 1.15 -3.92
N LEU A 49 -3.98 0.21 -3.57
CA LEU A 49 -5.10 0.50 -2.68
C LEU A 49 -4.64 0.99 -1.30
N VAL A 50 -3.62 0.36 -0.73
CA VAL A 50 -3.05 0.77 0.57
C VAL A 50 -2.39 2.15 0.46
N VAL A 51 -1.67 2.42 -0.62
CA VAL A 51 -1.04 3.73 -0.85
C VAL A 51 -2.10 4.83 -0.98
N ASP A 52 -3.14 4.61 -1.79
CA ASP A 52 -4.25 5.55 -1.93
C ASP A 52 -4.94 5.81 -0.59
N GLU A 53 -5.17 4.78 0.24
CA GLU A 53 -5.74 4.93 1.58
C GLU A 53 -4.82 5.69 2.53
N VAL A 54 -3.50 5.46 2.47
CA VAL A 54 -2.51 6.20 3.29
C VAL A 54 -2.44 7.66 2.85
N GLU A 55 -2.49 7.94 1.55
CA GLU A 55 -2.55 9.32 1.02
C GLU A 55 -3.84 10.03 1.47
N ALA A 56 -4.99 9.34 1.43
CA ALA A 56 -6.27 9.88 1.87
C ALA A 56 -6.33 10.14 3.39
N ASN A 57 -5.57 9.39 4.18
CA ASN A 57 -5.52 9.51 5.64
C ASN A 57 -4.18 10.10 6.14
N ALA A 58 -3.46 10.84 5.28
CA ALA A 58 -2.15 11.40 5.61
C ALA A 58 -2.15 12.20 6.93
N GLU A 59 -3.26 12.89 7.23
CA GLU A 59 -3.48 13.64 8.47
C GLU A 59 -3.37 12.80 9.75
N LEU A 60 -3.71 11.51 9.71
CA LEU A 60 -3.56 10.59 10.85
C LEU A 60 -2.10 10.31 11.19
N PHE A 61 -1.20 10.47 10.22
CA PHE A 61 0.23 10.27 10.40
C PHE A 61 0.92 11.56 10.82
N GLU A 62 0.45 12.73 10.38
CA GLU A 62 1.00 14.03 10.81
C GLU A 62 0.74 14.33 12.31
N CYS A 63 -0.34 13.81 12.90
CA CYS A 63 -0.59 13.96 14.35
C CYS A 63 0.15 12.92 15.21
N ARG A 64 0.72 11.87 14.59
CA ARG A 64 1.31 10.72 15.28
C ARG A 64 2.79 10.56 14.93
N ASP A 65 3.47 11.69 14.72
CA ASP A 65 4.90 11.80 14.41
C ASP A 65 5.76 11.30 15.60
N GLY A 66 5.77 9.98 15.72
CA GLY A 66 6.71 9.16 16.47
C GLY A 66 7.14 7.95 15.65
N LEU A 67 6.74 7.85 14.38
CA LEU A 67 7.26 6.85 13.46
C LEU A 67 8.10 7.55 12.39
N GLN A 68 9.31 7.93 12.80
CA GLN A 68 10.40 8.23 11.89
C GLN A 68 10.62 7.00 10.99
N ILE A 69 10.10 7.03 9.77
CA ILE A 69 10.69 6.22 8.70
C ILE A 69 11.90 7.00 8.19
N THR A 70 12.93 7.05 9.03
CA THR A 70 14.29 7.46 8.66
C THR A 70 15.21 6.29 8.95
N SER A 71 15.78 5.69 7.90
CA SER A 71 17.24 5.62 7.71
C SER A 71 17.60 4.77 6.50
#